data_AF-A0A9D9D0C4-F1
#
_entry.id   AF-A0A9D9D0C4-F1
#
_cell.length_a   1.000
_cell.length_b   1.000
_cell.length_c   1.000
_cell.angle_alpha   90.00
_cell.angle_beta   90.00
_cell.angle_gamma   90.00
#
_symmetry.space_group_name_H-M   'P 1'
#
loop_
_entity.id
_entity.type
_entity.pdbx_description
1 polymer ?
#
loop_
_entity_poly.entity_id
_entity_poly.type
_entity_poly.pdbx_seq_one_letter_code
_entity_poly.pdbx_strand_id
1 'polypeptide(L)'
;MRTRLLVILLALCLAPGAVLSAQDYQNTPVTVSKEKVRSGGKVYYSHIVLERQTLFSISKAYGVTVQDIYDANPTLDLRNNGLKKNQIILIPTTGTIPPAEEAAAEPQAEAAQAAPEAAQPAQARPEPDPSEYTVHTVKWFEDLGSIARKYGTTEDILIAYNGLESRKVSRRQKIRIPKHPAAVTVVTPAPGQADVPAEQENPEAQAPEEGKTLLEELRERAEDMLNVRFRDYIRTALVLPLGTRGSTAINENNFDFYSGVLLAVSDLKSEGINVELNVYDASGGIPTDREIYRHNDLVIGPVSPADIRTVLESCPENRSVVSPLDPRAGVLADSLSNVIQAPSSTEAQYADMVRWIQSDRGAGDRILHITENNARATAVADYLQASGLPYETLNYGILEGRDVTASLTRLMTDRAVNRVVIASDSEAFVNDVVRNLG
;
A
#
# COMPACT_ATOMS: atom_id res chain seq x y z
N MET A 1 29.34 23.80 -27.08
CA MET A 1 28.87 23.11 -28.30
C MET A 1 29.88 22.03 -28.69
N ARG A 2 29.47 20.76 -28.78
CA ARG A 2 30.10 19.72 -29.64
C ARG A 2 29.20 18.49 -29.70
N THR A 3 28.35 18.47 -30.72
CA THR A 3 27.54 17.32 -31.14
C THR A 3 28.44 16.15 -31.53
N ARG A 4 28.06 14.93 -31.15
CA ARG A 4 28.55 13.68 -31.76
C ARG A 4 27.39 12.73 -32.02
N LEU A 5 26.84 12.86 -33.22
CA LEU A 5 25.98 11.88 -33.85
C LEU A 5 26.87 10.70 -34.30
N LEU A 6 26.50 9.46 -33.96
CA LEU A 6 27.14 8.26 -34.52
C LEU A 6 26.06 7.42 -35.20
N VAL A 7 26.11 7.35 -36.53
CA VAL A 7 25.29 6.48 -37.36
C VAL A 7 26.15 5.31 -37.81
N ILE A 8 25.71 4.08 -37.53
CA ILE A 8 26.23 2.86 -38.17
C ILE A 8 25.01 2.05 -38.64
N LEU A 9 25.10 1.55 -39.87
CA LEU A 9 24.03 0.95 -40.66
C LEU A 9 24.53 -0.40 -41.23
N LEU A 10 23.59 -1.31 -41.55
CA LEU A 10 23.80 -2.67 -42.11
C LEU A 10 24.41 -3.69 -41.11
N ALA A 11 24.12 -4.99 -41.20
CA ALA A 11 23.59 -5.74 -42.35
C ALA A 11 22.34 -6.61 -42.07
N LEU A 12 21.75 -7.10 -43.16
CA LEU A 12 20.42 -7.70 -43.29
C LEU A 12 20.53 -9.20 -43.65
N CYS A 13 19.79 -10.08 -42.97
CA CYS A 13 19.51 -11.45 -43.44
C CYS A 13 18.01 -11.75 -43.33
N LEU A 14 17.44 -12.41 -44.35
CA LEU A 14 15.99 -12.50 -44.56
C LEU A 14 15.34 -13.80 -44.04
N ALA A 15 14.17 -13.63 -43.41
CA ALA A 15 12.95 -14.46 -43.51
C ALA A 15 12.96 -15.92 -42.97
N PRO A 16 11.78 -16.57 -42.74
CA PRO A 16 10.40 -16.09 -42.86
C PRO A 16 9.51 -16.24 -41.60
N GLY A 17 8.49 -15.37 -41.52
CA GLY A 17 7.11 -15.64 -41.06
C GLY A 17 6.81 -16.31 -39.71
N ALA A 18 6.34 -15.50 -38.74
CA ALA A 18 5.53 -15.96 -37.61
C ALA A 18 4.41 -14.94 -37.32
N VAL A 19 3.21 -15.42 -36.96
CA VAL A 19 2.02 -14.56 -36.73
C VAL A 19 2.20 -13.73 -35.46
N LEU A 20 1.98 -12.42 -35.55
CA LEU A 20 1.73 -11.61 -34.36
C LEU A 20 0.30 -11.87 -33.87
N SER A 21 0.17 -12.55 -32.72
CA SER A 21 -1.03 -12.38 -31.89
C SER A 21 -0.99 -10.99 -31.26
N ALA A 22 -2.10 -10.25 -31.33
CA ALA A 22 -2.22 -8.95 -30.68
C ALA A 22 -2.01 -9.10 -29.17
N GLN A 23 -1.31 -8.13 -28.56
CA GLN A 23 -1.14 -8.10 -27.11
C GLN A 23 -2.48 -7.77 -26.43
N ASP A 24 -2.94 -8.64 -25.53
CA ASP A 24 -4.14 -8.38 -24.72
C ASP A 24 -3.97 -7.11 -23.87
N TYR A 25 -4.62 -6.04 -24.30
CA TYR A 25 -4.60 -4.74 -23.63
C TYR A 25 -5.44 -4.78 -22.35
N GLN A 26 -4.84 -5.21 -21.25
CA GLN A 26 -5.41 -5.10 -19.91
C GLN A 26 -5.42 -3.61 -19.49
N ASN A 27 -6.60 -2.99 -19.47
CA ASN A 27 -6.79 -1.63 -18.94
C ASN A 27 -6.28 -1.52 -17.49
N THR A 28 -5.56 -0.45 -17.17
CA THR A 28 -5.26 -0.09 -15.78
C THR A 28 -6.58 0.17 -15.04
N PRO A 29 -6.85 -0.45 -13.88
CA PRO A 29 -8.06 -0.18 -13.11
C PRO A 29 -8.14 1.31 -12.74
N VAL A 30 -9.33 1.88 -12.84
CA VAL A 30 -9.57 3.29 -12.50
C VAL A 30 -10.25 3.34 -11.14
N THR A 31 -9.51 3.80 -10.13
CA THR A 31 -10.05 4.10 -8.80
C THR A 31 -10.82 5.42 -8.85
N VAL A 32 -12.06 5.41 -8.37
CA VAL A 32 -12.90 6.62 -8.27
C VAL A 32 -12.38 7.49 -7.13
N SER A 33 -12.03 8.73 -7.45
CA SER A 33 -11.54 9.71 -6.50
C SER A 33 -12.61 10.06 -5.46
N LYS A 34 -12.16 10.23 -4.21
CA LYS A 34 -13.00 10.72 -3.11
C LYS A 34 -13.02 12.26 -3.05
N GLU A 35 -12.08 12.92 -3.71
CA GLU A 35 -11.94 14.38 -3.71
C GLU A 35 -12.97 15.04 -4.64
N LYS A 36 -13.70 16.02 -4.11
CA LYS A 36 -14.71 16.79 -4.84
C LYS A 36 -14.39 18.27 -4.83
N VAL A 37 -14.28 18.86 -6.02
CA VAL A 37 -14.02 20.28 -6.24
C VAL A 37 -15.27 20.99 -6.75
N ARG A 38 -15.36 22.30 -6.48
CA ARG A 38 -16.44 23.16 -6.99
C ARG A 38 -15.90 24.09 -8.06
N SER A 39 -16.47 24.04 -9.26
CA SER A 39 -16.13 24.94 -10.37
C SER A 39 -17.40 25.37 -11.10
N GLY A 40 -17.53 26.65 -11.45
CA GLY A 40 -18.70 27.17 -12.19
C GLY A 40 -20.06 26.88 -11.54
N GLY A 41 -20.13 26.76 -10.21
CA GLY A 41 -21.36 26.41 -9.47
C GLY A 41 -21.74 24.92 -9.51
N LYS A 42 -20.95 24.07 -10.17
CA LYS A 42 -21.13 22.61 -10.24
C LYS A 42 -20.07 21.88 -9.40
N VAL A 43 -20.38 20.65 -9.00
CA VAL A 43 -19.46 19.78 -8.26
C VAL A 43 -18.89 18.73 -9.21
N TYR A 44 -17.58 18.50 -9.11
CA TYR A 44 -16.83 17.53 -9.91
C TYR A 44 -15.96 16.68 -8.99
N TYR A 45 -15.71 15.44 -9.36
CA TYR A 45 -14.57 14.69 -8.85
C TYR A 45 -13.28 15.21 -9.51
N SER A 46 -12.20 15.31 -8.74
CA SER A 46 -10.85 15.57 -9.27
C SER A 46 -10.14 14.23 -9.48
N HIS A 47 -9.70 13.92 -10.70
CA HIS A 47 -9.05 12.64 -11.01
C HIS A 47 -7.66 12.83 -11.61
N ILE A 48 -6.66 12.18 -11.01
CA ILE A 48 -5.29 12.10 -11.52
C ILE A 48 -5.20 10.91 -12.49
N VAL A 49 -4.88 11.18 -13.75
CA VAL A 49 -4.73 10.17 -14.79
C VAL A 49 -3.48 9.32 -14.54
N LEU A 50 -3.67 8.03 -14.29
CA LEU A 50 -2.59 7.06 -14.19
C LEU A 50 -2.15 6.53 -15.57
N GLU A 51 -0.99 5.89 -15.60
CA GLU A 51 -0.44 5.34 -16.85
C GLU A 51 -1.38 4.27 -17.43
N ARG A 52 -1.54 4.29 -18.77
CA ARG A 52 -2.41 3.39 -19.55
C ARG A 52 -3.91 3.49 -19.22
N GLN A 53 -4.36 4.54 -18.53
CA GLN A 53 -5.79 4.87 -18.48
C GLN A 53 -6.23 5.58 -19.77
N THR A 54 -7.51 5.46 -20.11
CA THR A 54 -8.15 6.12 -21.26
C THR A 54 -9.38 6.91 -20.80
N LEU A 55 -9.83 7.88 -21.60
CA LEU A 55 -11.08 8.60 -21.32
C LEU A 55 -12.27 7.64 -21.17
N PHE A 56 -12.29 6.55 -21.94
CA PHE A 56 -13.31 5.51 -21.86
C PHE A 56 -13.25 4.69 -20.57
N SER A 57 -12.06 4.25 -20.15
CA SER A 57 -11.92 3.52 -18.87
C SER A 57 -12.30 4.40 -17.69
N ILE A 58 -11.98 5.70 -17.76
CA ILE A 58 -12.31 6.68 -16.73
C ILE A 58 -13.81 6.99 -16.73
N SER A 59 -14.42 7.33 -17.87
CA SER A 59 -15.85 7.64 -17.94
C SER A 59 -16.71 6.47 -17.43
N LYS A 60 -16.33 5.24 -17.79
CA LYS A 60 -16.98 4.00 -17.34
C LYS A 60 -16.88 3.81 -15.81
N ALA A 61 -15.73 4.09 -15.20
CA ALA A 61 -15.55 3.94 -13.76
C ALA A 61 -16.34 4.97 -12.94
N TYR A 62 -16.52 6.18 -13.48
CA TYR A 62 -17.26 7.26 -12.83
C TYR A 62 -18.75 7.34 -13.19
N GLY A 63 -19.23 6.49 -14.11
CA GLY A 63 -20.64 6.48 -14.52
C GLY A 63 -21.05 7.70 -15.37
N VAL A 64 -20.12 8.31 -16.10
CA VAL A 64 -20.36 9.46 -16.98
C VAL A 64 -20.06 9.12 -18.44
N THR A 65 -20.47 9.96 -19.38
CA THR A 65 -20.03 9.86 -20.78
C THR A 65 -18.66 10.50 -20.98
N VAL A 66 -17.94 10.11 -22.04
CA VAL A 66 -16.69 10.79 -22.43
C VAL A 66 -16.95 12.25 -22.82
N GLN A 67 -18.15 12.55 -23.35
CA GLN A 67 -18.59 13.91 -23.68
C GLN A 67 -18.73 14.78 -22.43
N ASP A 68 -19.28 14.25 -21.33
CA ASP A 68 -19.36 14.94 -20.04
C ASP A 68 -17.96 15.32 -19.50
N ILE A 69 -16.95 14.47 -19.75
CA ILE A 69 -15.55 14.77 -19.39
C ILE A 69 -14.97 15.86 -20.30
N TYR A 70 -15.27 15.88 -21.61
CA TYR A 70 -14.86 16.99 -22.48
C TYR A 70 -15.44 18.32 -22.03
N ASP A 71 -16.74 18.36 -21.73
CA ASP A 71 -17.44 19.59 -21.37
C ASP A 71 -17.08 20.09 -19.96
N ALA A 72 -16.58 19.20 -19.10
CA ALA A 72 -15.98 19.54 -17.81
C ALA A 72 -14.54 20.09 -17.92
N ASN A 73 -13.82 19.83 -19.02
CA ASN A 73 -12.39 20.16 -19.18
C ASN A 73 -12.08 21.00 -20.44
N PRO A 74 -12.79 22.11 -20.72
CA PRO A 74 -12.63 22.88 -21.95
C PRO A 74 -11.23 23.48 -22.14
N THR A 75 -10.48 23.70 -21.06
CA THR A 75 -9.12 24.29 -21.09
C THR A 75 -8.02 23.29 -21.43
N LEU A 76 -8.29 21.98 -21.38
CA LEU A 76 -7.27 20.93 -21.59
C LEU A 76 -7.23 20.40 -23.03
N ASP A 77 -8.26 20.70 -23.84
CA ASP A 77 -8.46 20.19 -25.20
C ASP A 77 -8.18 18.69 -25.36
N LEU A 78 -8.84 17.90 -24.50
CA LEU A 78 -8.65 16.45 -24.41
C LEU A 78 -9.02 15.71 -25.71
N ARG A 79 -9.76 16.37 -26.63
CA ARG A 79 -10.12 15.82 -27.95
C ARG A 79 -8.90 15.68 -28.86
N ASN A 80 -8.02 16.68 -28.86
CA ASN A 80 -6.85 16.73 -29.74
C ASN A 80 -5.57 16.29 -29.02
N ASN A 81 -5.44 16.62 -27.72
CA ASN A 81 -4.22 16.36 -26.94
C ASN A 81 -4.19 14.98 -26.26
N GLY A 82 -5.33 14.30 -26.19
CA GLY A 82 -5.50 13.06 -25.45
C GLY A 82 -5.29 13.22 -23.94
N LEU A 83 -5.11 12.09 -23.24
CA LEU A 83 -4.73 12.06 -21.84
C LEU A 83 -3.22 11.93 -21.67
N LYS A 84 -2.67 12.64 -20.68
CA LYS A 84 -1.27 12.53 -20.25
C LYS A 84 -1.21 11.94 -18.84
N LYS A 85 -0.16 11.16 -18.57
CA LYS A 85 0.13 10.65 -17.22
C LYS A 85 0.25 11.81 -16.23
N ASN A 86 -0.30 11.64 -15.04
CA ASN A 86 -0.40 12.62 -13.95
C ASN A 86 -1.20 13.90 -14.31
N GLN A 87 -1.96 13.89 -15.40
CA GLN A 87 -2.88 14.99 -15.72
C GLN A 87 -4.10 14.94 -14.80
N ILE A 88 -4.44 16.08 -14.18
CA ILE A 88 -5.69 16.23 -13.42
C ILE A 88 -6.81 16.57 -14.41
N ILE A 89 -7.93 15.84 -14.32
CA ILE A 89 -9.17 16.11 -15.07
C ILE A 89 -10.37 16.16 -14.13
N LEU A 90 -11.34 17.03 -14.45
CA LEU A 90 -12.63 17.10 -13.79
C LEU A 90 -13.60 16.05 -14.33
N ILE A 91 -14.35 15.41 -13.44
CA ILE A 91 -15.38 14.44 -13.82
C ILE A 91 -16.69 14.80 -13.11
N PRO A 92 -17.80 15.09 -13.83
CA PRO A 92 -19.05 15.53 -13.20
C PRO A 92 -19.57 14.54 -12.16
N THR A 93 -20.11 15.03 -11.04
CA THR A 93 -20.74 14.13 -10.03
C THR A 93 -22.11 13.60 -10.45
N THR A 94 -22.64 14.04 -11.59
CA THR A 94 -23.97 13.70 -12.09
C THR A 94 -23.84 13.24 -13.55
N GLY A 95 -23.66 11.95 -13.76
CA GLY A 95 -23.62 11.34 -15.09
C GLY A 95 -24.99 10.78 -15.48
N THR A 96 -25.42 11.04 -16.72
CA THR A 96 -26.53 10.32 -17.34
C THR A 96 -25.97 9.31 -18.33
N ILE A 97 -25.95 8.04 -17.95
CA ILE A 97 -25.87 6.93 -18.91
C ILE A 97 -27.32 6.58 -19.27
N PRO A 98 -27.80 6.83 -20.52
CA PRO A 98 -29.12 6.39 -20.94
C PRO A 98 -29.22 4.85 -20.90
N PRO A 99 -30.36 4.27 -20.51
CA PRO A 99 -30.51 2.82 -20.49
C PRO A 99 -30.49 2.22 -21.90
N ALA A 100 -29.50 1.35 -22.13
CA ALA A 100 -29.42 0.30 -23.15
C ALA A 100 -29.73 0.63 -24.63
N GLU A 101 -28.70 0.55 -25.48
CA GLU A 101 -28.82 -0.30 -26.68
C GLU A 101 -27.46 -0.87 -27.12
N GLU A 102 -27.45 -2.14 -27.50
CA GLU A 102 -26.28 -2.88 -27.98
C GLU A 102 -26.09 -2.62 -29.49
N ALA A 103 -25.69 -1.39 -29.82
CA ALA A 103 -25.52 -0.94 -31.19
C ALA A 103 -24.04 -0.95 -31.62
N ALA A 104 -23.68 -1.92 -32.47
CA ALA A 104 -22.36 -1.99 -33.08
C ALA A 104 -22.10 -0.79 -34.00
N ALA A 105 -21.09 0.02 -33.67
CA ALA A 105 -20.56 1.06 -34.53
C ALA A 105 -19.05 1.22 -34.30
N GLU A 106 -18.25 0.50 -35.08
CA GLU A 106 -16.87 0.92 -35.36
C GLU A 106 -16.90 2.23 -36.16
N PRO A 107 -15.86 3.08 -36.05
CA PRO A 107 -14.87 3.01 -37.13
C PRO A 107 -13.40 3.27 -36.74
N GLN A 108 -12.52 2.60 -37.50
CA GLN A 108 -11.23 3.09 -38.01
C GLN A 108 -10.07 3.33 -37.00
N ALA A 109 -9.27 2.27 -36.83
CA ALA A 109 -7.82 2.41 -36.84
C ALA A 109 -7.32 2.42 -38.31
N GLU A 110 -6.44 3.37 -38.65
CA GLU A 110 -5.80 3.43 -39.98
C GLU A 110 -4.46 2.65 -39.99
N ALA A 111 -4.10 2.09 -41.14
CA ALA A 111 -3.10 1.02 -41.41
C ALA A 111 -1.67 1.24 -40.82
N ALA A 112 -0.80 0.23 -40.65
CA ALA A 112 -0.53 -0.97 -41.48
C ALA A 112 -0.04 -2.17 -40.62
N GLN A 113 -0.49 -3.43 -40.82
CA GLN A 113 -0.13 -4.44 -41.86
C GLN A 113 1.37 -4.86 -41.85
N ALA A 114 1.78 -6.14 -41.89
CA ALA A 114 1.09 -7.43 -42.10
C ALA A 114 1.84 -8.65 -41.47
N ALA A 115 1.21 -9.84 -41.44
CA ALA A 115 1.79 -11.15 -41.07
C ALA A 115 1.59 -12.21 -42.20
N PRO A 116 2.41 -13.29 -42.28
CA PRO A 116 1.99 -14.70 -42.01
C PRO A 116 3.15 -15.62 -41.49
N GLU A 117 3.09 -16.96 -41.30
CA GLU A 117 2.05 -17.83 -40.71
C GLU A 117 2.54 -19.28 -40.33
N ALA A 118 2.34 -19.67 -39.06
CA ALA A 118 2.04 -21.02 -38.49
C ALA A 118 3.04 -22.23 -38.40
N ALA A 119 2.68 -23.13 -37.45
CA ALA A 119 3.01 -24.57 -37.26
C ALA A 119 4.00 -25.02 -36.13
N GLN A 120 3.49 -25.93 -35.29
CA GLN A 120 3.93 -26.51 -34.00
C GLN A 120 4.79 -27.82 -34.15
N PRO A 121 4.93 -28.74 -33.14
CA PRO A 121 5.52 -28.67 -31.78
C PRO A 121 6.48 -29.85 -31.40
N ALA A 122 7.23 -29.76 -30.28
CA ALA A 122 7.85 -30.91 -29.57
C ALA A 122 8.47 -30.45 -28.21
N GLN A 123 8.50 -31.18 -27.08
CA GLN A 123 7.91 -32.45 -26.62
C GLN A 123 7.51 -32.35 -25.13
N ALA A 124 6.55 -33.15 -24.66
CA ALA A 124 6.10 -33.16 -23.26
C ALA A 124 6.81 -34.21 -22.40
N ARG A 125 7.06 -33.86 -21.12
CA ARG A 125 7.35 -34.83 -20.04
C ARG A 125 6.02 -35.43 -19.56
N PRO A 126 5.96 -36.68 -19.03
CA PRO A 126 4.69 -37.27 -18.61
C PRO A 126 3.97 -36.38 -17.59
N GLU A 127 2.70 -36.04 -17.85
CA GLU A 127 1.89 -35.31 -16.88
C GLU A 127 1.46 -36.27 -15.75
N PRO A 128 1.61 -35.88 -14.46
CA PRO A 128 1.08 -36.66 -13.35
C PRO A 128 -0.46 -36.66 -13.38
N ASP A 129 -1.06 -37.70 -12.81
CA ASP A 129 -2.51 -37.90 -12.85
C ASP A 129 -3.26 -36.69 -12.21
N PRO A 130 -4.30 -36.12 -12.85
CA PRO A 130 -5.10 -35.02 -12.29
C PRO A 130 -5.69 -35.29 -10.90
N SER A 131 -5.82 -36.56 -10.50
CA SER A 131 -6.26 -36.96 -9.17
C SER A 131 -5.19 -36.73 -8.09
N GLU A 132 -3.89 -36.66 -8.42
CA GLU A 132 -2.79 -36.58 -7.44
C GLU A 132 -2.41 -35.17 -6.98
N TYR A 133 -2.90 -34.11 -7.65
CA TYR A 133 -2.57 -32.73 -7.31
C TYR A 133 -3.77 -31.78 -7.19
N THR A 134 -3.54 -30.61 -6.59
CA THR A 134 -4.41 -29.44 -6.64
C THR A 134 -3.64 -28.27 -7.29
N VAL A 135 -4.35 -27.29 -7.86
CA VAL A 135 -3.72 -26.14 -8.52
C VAL A 135 -3.84 -24.91 -7.62
N HIS A 136 -2.71 -24.46 -7.08
CA HIS A 136 -2.61 -23.21 -6.36
C HIS A 136 -2.24 -22.07 -7.33
N THR A 137 -2.92 -20.93 -7.24
CA THR A 137 -2.60 -19.72 -8.02
C THR A 137 -1.93 -18.71 -7.11
N VAL A 138 -0.64 -18.45 -7.34
CA VAL A 138 0.22 -17.57 -6.53
C VAL A 138 -0.42 -16.19 -6.41
N LYS A 139 -0.74 -15.77 -5.19
CA LYS A 139 -1.32 -14.46 -4.90
C LYS A 139 -0.25 -13.36 -4.85
N TRP A 140 -0.66 -12.13 -4.53
CA TRP A 140 0.28 -11.08 -4.14
C TRP A 140 1.07 -11.52 -2.90
N PHE A 141 2.38 -11.25 -2.91
CA PHE A 141 3.31 -11.51 -1.80
C PHE A 141 3.42 -12.97 -1.30
N GLU A 142 2.91 -13.96 -2.05
CA GLU A 142 3.22 -15.38 -1.84
C GLU A 142 4.49 -15.77 -2.61
N ASP A 143 5.44 -16.41 -1.93
CA ASP A 143 6.61 -17.09 -2.50
C ASP A 143 6.52 -18.62 -2.33
N LEU A 144 7.47 -19.38 -2.88
CA LEU A 144 7.45 -20.84 -2.77
C LEU A 144 7.52 -21.32 -1.32
N GLY A 145 8.28 -20.67 -0.44
CA GLY A 145 8.39 -21.05 0.98
C GLY A 145 7.08 -20.83 1.74
N SER A 146 6.35 -19.75 1.45
CA SER A 146 5.05 -19.45 2.04
C SER A 146 3.97 -20.40 1.52
N ILE A 147 4.01 -20.77 0.24
CA ILE A 147 3.08 -21.77 -0.32
C ILE A 147 3.42 -23.19 0.16
N ALA A 148 4.70 -23.53 0.27
CA ALA A 148 5.16 -24.82 0.81
C ALA A 148 4.65 -25.04 2.25
N ARG A 149 4.86 -24.05 3.13
CA ARG A 149 4.33 -24.04 4.51
C ARG A 149 2.81 -24.20 4.56
N LYS A 150 2.09 -23.48 3.70
CA LYS A 150 0.62 -23.51 3.60
C LYS A 150 0.03 -24.86 3.22
N TYR A 151 0.78 -25.69 2.50
CA TYR A 151 0.35 -27.02 2.04
C TYR A 151 1.13 -28.18 2.68
N GLY A 152 1.92 -27.92 3.74
CA GLY A 152 2.66 -28.98 4.46
C GLY A 152 3.72 -29.69 3.62
N THR A 153 4.38 -28.97 2.71
CA THR A 153 5.42 -29.49 1.81
C THR A 153 6.68 -28.61 1.85
N THR A 154 7.68 -28.88 1.01
CA THR A 154 8.92 -28.09 0.91
C THR A 154 9.04 -27.35 -0.42
N GLU A 155 9.87 -26.30 -0.46
CA GLU A 155 10.17 -25.59 -1.71
C GLU A 155 10.73 -26.53 -2.78
N ASP A 156 11.69 -27.38 -2.41
CA ASP A 156 12.35 -28.28 -3.36
C ASP A 156 11.37 -29.31 -3.97
N ILE A 157 10.38 -29.78 -3.20
CA ILE A 157 9.27 -30.60 -3.72
C ILE A 157 8.43 -29.79 -4.71
N LEU A 158 8.06 -28.54 -4.39
CA LEU A 158 7.27 -27.70 -5.31
C LEU A 158 8.05 -27.37 -6.61
N ILE A 159 9.36 -27.13 -6.51
CA ILE A 159 10.25 -26.86 -7.64
C ILE A 159 10.32 -28.10 -8.55
N ALA A 160 10.62 -29.27 -7.98
CA ALA A 160 10.71 -30.52 -8.73
C ALA A 160 9.36 -30.91 -9.38
N TYR A 161 8.25 -30.81 -8.63
CA TYR A 161 6.91 -31.20 -9.08
C TYR A 161 6.35 -30.27 -10.18
N ASN A 162 6.84 -29.03 -10.26
CA ASN A 162 6.43 -28.06 -11.28
C ASN A 162 7.47 -27.81 -12.38
N GLY A 163 8.64 -28.44 -12.29
CA GLY A 163 9.75 -28.20 -13.21
C GLY A 163 10.26 -26.76 -13.20
N LEU A 164 10.27 -26.11 -12.03
CA LEU A 164 10.73 -24.72 -11.92
C LEU A 164 12.26 -24.65 -12.00
N GLU A 165 12.78 -23.73 -12.80
CA GLU A 165 14.23 -23.51 -12.93
C GLU A 165 14.80 -22.61 -11.82
N SER A 166 13.95 -22.00 -10.99
CA SER A 166 14.38 -21.15 -9.87
C SER A 166 13.35 -21.08 -8.74
N ARG A 167 13.77 -20.57 -7.58
CA ARG A 167 12.88 -20.29 -6.43
C ARG A 167 11.88 -19.14 -6.64
N LYS A 168 12.00 -18.38 -7.74
CA LYS A 168 11.13 -17.23 -8.01
C LYS A 168 9.82 -17.68 -8.65
N VAL A 169 8.70 -17.35 -7.99
CA VAL A 169 7.36 -17.46 -8.56
C VAL A 169 6.80 -16.09 -8.94
N SER A 170 6.12 -16.04 -10.07
CA SER A 170 5.43 -14.85 -10.56
C SER A 170 4.00 -14.81 -10.05
N ARG A 171 3.48 -13.60 -9.81
CA ARG A 171 2.08 -13.41 -9.41
C ARG A 171 1.13 -14.01 -10.45
N ARG A 172 0.07 -14.67 -9.98
CA ARG A 172 -0.91 -15.46 -10.77
C ARG A 172 -0.33 -16.69 -11.48
N GLN A 173 0.94 -17.06 -11.27
CA GLN A 173 1.46 -18.35 -11.71
C GLN A 173 0.66 -19.47 -11.07
N LYS A 174 0.29 -20.47 -11.87
CA LYS A 174 -0.35 -21.69 -11.38
C LYS A 174 0.73 -22.70 -11.06
N ILE A 175 0.80 -23.15 -9.81
CA ILE A 175 1.67 -24.24 -9.40
C ILE A 175 0.81 -25.41 -8.91
N ARG A 176 1.16 -26.61 -9.36
CA ARG A 176 0.59 -27.89 -8.96
C ARG A 176 1.15 -28.25 -7.58
N ILE A 177 0.28 -28.54 -6.63
CA ILE A 177 0.62 -28.97 -5.26
C ILE A 177 0.21 -30.45 -5.15
N PRO A 178 1.13 -31.39 -4.87
CA PRO A 178 0.76 -32.79 -4.67
C PRO A 178 -0.13 -32.96 -3.43
N LYS A 179 -1.19 -33.77 -3.52
CA LYS A 179 -2.12 -34.06 -2.40
C LYS A 179 -1.51 -34.98 -1.35
N HIS A 180 -0.48 -35.73 -1.75
CA HIS A 180 0.33 -36.57 -0.86
C HIS A 180 1.80 -36.18 -1.05
N PRO A 181 2.34 -35.20 -0.29
CA PRO A 181 3.78 -35.02 -0.21
C PRO A 181 4.36 -36.28 0.45
N ALA A 182 4.91 -37.18 -0.36
CA ALA A 182 5.58 -38.36 0.15
C ALA A 182 6.69 -37.91 1.11
N ALA A 183 6.68 -38.45 2.33
CA ALA A 183 7.70 -38.20 3.33
C ALA A 183 9.01 -38.89 2.91
N VAL A 184 9.71 -38.30 1.95
CA VAL A 184 11.03 -38.75 1.51
C VAL A 184 12.05 -38.30 2.54
N THR A 185 12.47 -39.23 3.38
CA THR A 185 13.56 -39.07 4.32
C THR A 185 14.85 -38.80 3.54
N VAL A 186 15.40 -37.59 3.64
CA VAL A 186 16.69 -37.26 3.00
C VAL A 186 17.81 -37.88 3.82
N VAL A 187 18.26 -39.06 3.39
CA VAL A 187 19.53 -39.64 3.83
C VAL A 187 20.66 -38.73 3.34
N THR A 188 21.35 -38.07 4.26
CA THR A 188 22.54 -37.26 3.94
C THR A 188 23.77 -38.18 3.89
N PRO A 189 24.56 -38.18 2.80
CA PRO A 189 25.80 -38.95 2.75
C PRO A 189 26.90 -38.27 3.56
N ALA A 190 27.63 -39.05 4.37
CA ALA A 190 28.72 -38.55 5.20
C ALA A 190 30.03 -38.38 4.40
N PRO A 191 30.81 -37.30 4.64
CA PRO A 191 32.25 -37.32 4.47
C PRO A 191 32.90 -37.89 5.73
N GLY A 192 33.64 -38.99 5.63
CA GLY A 192 34.30 -39.61 6.78
C GLY A 192 35.79 -39.28 6.88
N GLN A 193 36.35 -39.44 8.07
CA GLN A 193 37.51 -40.31 8.33
C GLN A 193 37.77 -40.48 9.85
N ALA A 194 38.13 -41.73 10.23
CA ALA A 194 39.06 -42.19 11.28
C ALA A 194 39.49 -41.23 12.43
N ASP A 195 39.60 -41.61 13.71
CA ASP A 195 39.64 -42.95 14.37
C ASP A 195 39.14 -42.85 15.83
N VAL A 196 38.40 -43.87 16.32
CA VAL A 196 38.40 -44.26 17.76
C VAL A 196 38.12 -45.77 17.87
N PRO A 197 38.87 -46.55 18.69
CA PRO A 197 38.57 -47.97 18.94
C PRO A 197 37.32 -48.19 19.81
N ALA A 198 36.79 -49.41 19.79
CA ALA A 198 35.57 -49.80 20.46
C ALA A 198 35.64 -49.76 22.00
N GLU A 199 34.53 -49.36 22.62
CA GLU A 199 34.21 -49.69 24.01
C GLU A 199 32.73 -50.13 24.10
N GLN A 200 32.42 -50.97 25.09
CA GLN A 200 31.36 -51.99 24.98
C GLN A 200 29.96 -51.51 25.37
N GLU A 201 28.94 -52.19 24.83
CA GLU A 201 27.53 -51.98 25.16
C GLU A 201 27.22 -52.21 26.65
N ASN A 202 26.41 -51.33 27.23
CA ASN A 202 25.57 -51.63 28.39
C ASN A 202 24.29 -50.76 28.30
N PRO A 203 23.08 -51.24 28.65
CA PRO A 203 21.83 -50.64 28.18
C PRO A 203 21.22 -49.60 29.15
N GLU A 204 20.22 -48.89 28.63
CA GLU A 204 19.27 -48.01 29.35
C GLU A 204 19.84 -46.74 30.01
N ALA A 205 20.18 -45.75 29.16
CA ALA A 205 20.10 -44.35 29.55
C ALA A 205 18.77 -43.76 29.06
N GLN A 206 17.92 -43.31 29.99
CA GLN A 206 16.75 -42.49 29.67
C GLN A 206 17.22 -41.16 29.06
N ALA A 207 16.46 -40.62 28.11
CA ALA A 207 16.72 -39.28 27.59
C ALA A 207 16.66 -38.26 28.75
N PRO A 208 17.49 -37.20 28.77
CA PRO A 208 17.37 -36.17 29.78
C PRO A 208 15.99 -35.52 29.66
N GLU A 209 15.22 -35.47 30.75
CA GLU A 209 14.09 -34.55 30.78
C GLU A 209 14.62 -33.13 30.65
N GLU A 210 14.04 -32.35 29.73
CA GLU A 210 14.35 -30.93 29.57
C GLU A 210 13.87 -30.18 30.82
N GLY A 211 14.77 -30.00 31.79
CA GLY A 211 14.50 -29.23 32.99
C GLY A 211 14.11 -27.80 32.66
N LYS A 212 13.16 -27.24 33.42
CA LYS A 212 12.74 -25.85 33.29
C LYS A 212 13.94 -24.92 33.29
N THR A 213 13.90 -23.89 32.44
CA THR A 213 14.94 -22.87 32.43
C THR A 213 14.95 -22.11 33.75
N LEU A 214 16.11 -21.57 34.13
CA LEU A 214 16.25 -20.70 35.30
C LEU A 214 15.25 -19.52 35.27
N LEU A 215 14.85 -19.05 34.08
CA LEU A 215 13.89 -17.99 33.91
C LEU A 215 12.46 -18.43 34.30
N GLU A 216 12.07 -19.66 33.95
CA GLU A 216 10.79 -20.26 34.32
C GLU A 216 10.73 -20.57 35.82
N GLU A 217 11.80 -21.10 36.41
CA GLU A 217 11.88 -21.33 37.87
C GLU A 217 11.78 -20.02 38.68
N LEU A 218 12.50 -18.98 38.26
CA LEU A 218 12.43 -17.65 38.89
C LEU A 218 11.05 -17.01 38.71
N ARG A 219 10.41 -17.25 37.55
CA ARG A 219 9.06 -16.77 37.27
C ARG A 219 8.02 -17.47 38.13
N GLU A 220 7.96 -18.81 38.15
CA GLU A 220 7.02 -19.56 39.00
C GLU A 220 7.15 -19.15 40.48
N ARG A 221 8.39 -19.00 40.96
CA ARG A 221 8.66 -18.52 42.31
C ARG A 221 8.16 -17.10 42.56
N ALA A 222 8.24 -16.20 41.57
CA ALA A 222 7.69 -14.85 41.66
C ALA A 222 6.15 -14.85 41.59
N GLU A 223 5.54 -15.72 40.78
CA GLU A 223 4.08 -15.88 40.69
C GLU A 223 3.48 -16.33 42.03
N ASP A 224 4.08 -17.35 42.65
CA ASP A 224 3.70 -17.85 43.99
C ASP A 224 3.93 -16.80 45.09
N MET A 225 5.08 -16.12 45.09
CA MET A 225 5.40 -15.11 46.12
C MET A 225 4.53 -13.86 46.05
N LEU A 226 4.07 -13.47 44.87
CA LEU A 226 3.28 -12.25 44.64
C LEU A 226 1.78 -12.53 44.45
N ASN A 227 1.37 -13.81 44.40
CA ASN A 227 0.01 -14.26 44.09
C ASN A 227 -0.55 -13.62 42.80
N VAL A 228 0.27 -13.58 41.76
CA VAL A 228 -0.08 -13.12 40.41
C VAL A 228 0.41 -14.13 39.39
N ARG A 229 -0.43 -14.50 38.41
CA ARG A 229 0.06 -15.19 37.21
C ARG A 229 0.58 -14.17 36.22
N PHE A 230 1.85 -14.25 35.83
CA PHE A 230 2.26 -13.66 34.58
C PHE A 230 1.67 -14.52 33.46
N ARG A 231 1.16 -13.88 32.40
CA ARG A 231 0.71 -14.62 31.21
C ARG A 231 1.90 -14.83 30.30
N ASP A 232 1.94 -15.98 29.64
CA ASP A 232 2.91 -16.27 28.56
C ASP A 232 2.67 -15.45 27.29
N TYR A 233 1.61 -14.62 27.29
CA TYR A 233 1.09 -13.94 26.12
C TYR A 233 0.43 -12.60 26.46
N ILE A 234 0.48 -11.68 25.49
CA ILE A 234 -0.18 -10.36 25.54
C ILE A 234 -1.47 -10.43 24.71
N ARG A 235 -2.61 -9.98 25.25
CA ARG A 235 -3.87 -9.90 24.49
C ARG A 235 -4.00 -8.52 23.86
N THR A 236 -4.16 -8.47 22.54
CA THR A 236 -4.21 -7.22 21.77
C THR A 236 -5.48 -7.16 20.95
N ALA A 237 -6.30 -6.13 21.18
CA ALA A 237 -7.42 -5.80 20.30
C ALA A 237 -6.91 -4.96 19.13
N LEU A 238 -7.15 -5.41 17.89
CA LEU A 238 -6.92 -4.62 16.69
C LEU A 238 -8.26 -4.14 16.13
N VAL A 239 -8.54 -2.85 16.26
CA VAL A 239 -9.81 -2.24 15.84
C VAL A 239 -9.57 -1.40 14.60
N LEU A 240 -9.97 -1.87 13.41
CA LEU A 240 -9.72 -1.19 12.14
C LEU A 240 -10.91 -1.27 11.20
N PRO A 241 -11.23 -0.21 10.43
CA PRO A 241 -12.28 -0.29 9.42
C PRO A 241 -11.76 -1.02 8.17
N LEU A 242 -11.84 -2.35 8.20
CA LEU A 242 -11.33 -3.25 7.17
C LEU A 242 -12.28 -3.31 5.96
N GLY A 243 -13.59 -3.24 6.21
CA GLY A 243 -14.61 -3.32 5.16
C GLY A 243 -14.98 -4.76 4.79
N THR A 244 -14.91 -5.68 5.75
CA THR A 244 -15.31 -7.09 5.57
C THR A 244 -16.83 -7.29 5.58
N ARG A 245 -17.58 -6.28 6.05
CA ARG A 245 -19.05 -6.31 6.15
C ARG A 245 -19.70 -5.30 5.19
N GLY A 246 -20.54 -5.81 4.29
CA GLY A 246 -21.45 -5.02 3.46
C GLY A 246 -20.90 -4.59 2.08
N SER A 247 -21.57 -3.61 1.47
CA SER A 247 -21.22 -3.03 0.15
C SER A 247 -20.06 -2.02 0.21
N THR A 248 -19.38 -1.93 1.35
CA THR A 248 -18.27 -1.02 1.59
C THR A 248 -17.03 -1.52 0.86
N ALA A 249 -16.38 -0.68 0.05
CA ALA A 249 -15.13 -1.07 -0.60
C ALA A 249 -14.06 -1.39 0.46
N ILE A 250 -13.32 -2.48 0.23
CA ILE A 250 -12.18 -2.90 1.07
C ILE A 250 -11.20 -1.73 1.20
N ASN A 251 -10.76 -1.44 2.42
CA ASN A 251 -9.75 -0.43 2.65
C ASN A 251 -8.35 -1.06 2.59
N GLU A 252 -7.72 -1.00 1.41
CA GLU A 252 -6.41 -1.60 1.13
C GLU A 252 -5.35 -1.17 2.16
N ASN A 253 -5.24 0.13 2.47
CA ASN A 253 -4.29 0.66 3.46
C ASN A 253 -4.45 0.02 4.86
N ASN A 254 -5.68 -0.30 5.27
CA ASN A 254 -5.93 -0.93 6.58
C ASN A 254 -5.63 -2.43 6.56
N PHE A 255 -5.78 -3.09 5.41
CA PHE A 255 -5.35 -4.48 5.21
C PHE A 255 -3.82 -4.61 5.12
N ASP A 256 -3.14 -3.64 4.52
CA ASP A 256 -1.67 -3.56 4.53
C ASP A 256 -1.16 -3.33 5.96
N PHE A 257 -1.77 -2.42 6.72
CA PHE A 257 -1.43 -2.26 8.14
C PHE A 257 -1.69 -3.53 8.96
N TYR A 258 -2.84 -4.20 8.77
CA TYR A 258 -3.11 -5.49 9.40
C TYR A 258 -2.05 -6.55 9.06
N SER A 259 -1.60 -6.60 7.81
CA SER A 259 -0.51 -7.50 7.39
C SER A 259 0.82 -7.16 8.08
N GLY A 260 1.11 -5.87 8.29
CA GLY A 260 2.23 -5.41 9.11
C GLY A 260 2.13 -5.83 10.59
N VAL A 261 0.94 -5.78 11.19
CA VAL A 261 0.70 -6.28 12.55
C VAL A 261 0.93 -7.80 12.63
N LEU A 262 0.50 -8.58 11.63
CA LEU A 262 0.78 -10.02 11.59
C LEU A 262 2.28 -10.34 11.48
N LEU A 263 3.03 -9.53 10.73
CA LEU A 263 4.49 -9.66 10.65
C LEU A 263 5.13 -9.36 12.02
N ALA A 264 4.78 -8.24 12.66
CA ALA A 264 5.27 -7.90 13.99
C ALA A 264 4.93 -8.95 15.06
N VAL A 265 3.74 -9.56 15.00
CA VAL A 265 3.36 -10.70 15.87
C VAL A 265 4.21 -11.95 15.59
N SER A 266 4.57 -12.21 14.33
CA SER A 266 5.49 -13.30 13.97
C SER A 266 6.91 -13.05 14.49
N ASP A 267 7.38 -11.81 14.41
CA ASP A 267 8.72 -11.41 14.87
C ASP A 267 8.79 -11.50 16.40
N LEU A 268 7.81 -10.93 17.12
CA LEU A 268 7.65 -11.06 18.58
C LEU A 268 7.63 -12.53 19.03
N LYS A 269 6.94 -13.40 18.28
CA LYS A 269 6.93 -14.84 18.57
C LYS A 269 8.32 -15.47 18.44
N SER A 270 9.15 -15.00 17.50
CA SER A 270 10.54 -15.47 17.37
C SER A 270 11.44 -15.00 18.52
N GLU A 271 11.08 -13.89 19.18
CA GLU A 271 11.69 -13.38 20.41
C GLU A 271 11.10 -14.01 21.70
N GLY A 272 10.18 -14.97 21.56
CA GLY A 272 9.53 -15.66 22.70
C GLY A 272 8.30 -14.95 23.28
N ILE A 273 7.86 -13.85 22.67
CA ILE A 273 6.68 -13.09 23.11
C ILE A 273 5.44 -13.59 22.33
N ASN A 274 4.55 -14.31 23.00
CA ASN A 274 3.29 -14.72 22.37
C ASN A 274 2.27 -13.56 22.38
N VAL A 275 1.49 -13.43 21.32
CA VAL A 275 0.41 -12.43 21.22
C VAL A 275 -0.89 -13.11 20.81
N GLU A 276 -1.94 -12.91 21.59
CA GLU A 276 -3.32 -13.24 21.21
C GLU A 276 -3.91 -12.00 20.52
N LEU A 277 -4.05 -12.06 19.20
CA LEU A 277 -4.52 -10.94 18.38
C LEU A 277 -6.02 -11.07 18.08
N ASN A 278 -6.83 -10.21 18.71
CA ASN A 278 -8.28 -10.14 18.54
C ASN A 278 -8.65 -9.03 17.55
N VAL A 279 -9.10 -9.38 16.34
CA VAL A 279 -9.34 -8.42 15.24
C VAL A 279 -10.82 -8.06 15.11
N TYR A 280 -11.13 -6.76 15.07
CA TYR A 280 -12.48 -6.20 14.99
C TYR A 280 -12.62 -5.26 13.79
N ASP A 281 -13.55 -5.57 12.88
CA ASP A 281 -13.88 -4.71 11.73
C ASP A 281 -14.79 -3.54 12.16
N ALA A 282 -14.19 -2.37 12.23
CA ALA A 282 -14.83 -1.11 12.61
C ALA A 282 -15.58 -0.40 11.47
N SER A 283 -15.64 -0.96 10.25
CA SER A 283 -16.33 -0.31 9.12
C SER A 283 -17.84 -0.15 9.31
N GLY A 284 -18.45 -0.90 10.23
CA GLY A 284 -19.85 -0.74 10.66
C GLY A 284 -20.03 0.14 11.91
N GLY A 285 -18.96 0.76 12.42
CA GLY A 285 -18.93 1.46 13.71
C GLY A 285 -17.99 0.80 14.72
N ILE A 286 -17.60 1.56 15.74
CA ILE A 286 -16.68 1.11 16.79
C ILE A 286 -17.38 0.15 17.75
N PRO A 287 -16.77 -1.00 18.13
CA PRO A 287 -17.32 -1.86 19.16
C PRO A 287 -17.41 -1.12 20.49
N THR A 288 -18.60 -1.08 21.11
CA THR A 288 -18.83 -0.39 22.39
C THR A 288 -18.89 -1.33 23.60
N ASP A 289 -18.82 -2.64 23.38
CA ASP A 289 -18.79 -3.63 24.47
C ASP A 289 -17.49 -3.49 25.29
N ARG A 290 -17.65 -3.19 26.58
CA ARG A 290 -16.56 -2.99 27.53
C ARG A 290 -15.78 -4.27 27.81
N GLU A 291 -16.39 -5.44 27.64
CA GLU A 291 -15.69 -6.71 27.86
C GLU A 291 -14.66 -6.99 26.77
N ILE A 292 -14.80 -6.44 25.55
CA ILE A 292 -13.73 -6.46 24.52
C ILE A 292 -12.47 -5.78 25.05
N TYR A 293 -12.61 -4.57 25.61
CA TYR A 293 -11.47 -3.77 26.06
C TYR A 293 -10.91 -4.21 27.42
N ARG A 294 -11.73 -4.86 28.27
CA ARG A 294 -11.25 -5.54 29.49
C ARG A 294 -10.55 -6.87 29.19
N HIS A 295 -11.00 -7.57 28.15
CA HIS A 295 -10.35 -8.80 27.70
C HIS A 295 -9.00 -8.53 27.04
N ASN A 296 -8.74 -7.33 26.51
CA ASN A 296 -7.44 -7.04 25.93
C ASN A 296 -6.57 -6.22 26.89
N ASP A 297 -5.26 -6.43 26.80
CA ASP A 297 -4.26 -5.76 27.62
C ASP A 297 -3.69 -4.53 26.86
N LEU A 298 -3.76 -4.55 25.53
CA LEU A 298 -3.46 -3.47 24.60
C LEU A 298 -4.59 -3.30 23.57
N VAL A 299 -4.86 -2.07 23.13
CA VAL A 299 -5.70 -1.78 21.95
C VAL A 299 -4.86 -1.07 20.89
N ILE A 300 -4.91 -1.54 19.65
CA ILE A 300 -4.32 -0.90 18.47
C ILE A 300 -5.44 -0.45 17.55
N GLY A 301 -5.41 0.83 17.16
CA GLY A 301 -6.54 1.49 16.51
C GLY A 301 -7.63 1.92 17.50
N PRO A 302 -8.73 2.51 17.01
CA PRO A 302 -9.02 2.81 15.61
C PRO A 302 -8.20 3.98 15.04
N VAL A 303 -8.43 4.30 13.76
CA VAL A 303 -7.59 5.23 13.00
C VAL A 303 -7.90 6.69 13.31
N SER A 304 -9.18 7.09 13.37
CA SER A 304 -9.53 8.51 13.47
C SER A 304 -9.60 9.01 14.91
N PRO A 305 -9.32 10.30 15.18
CA PRO A 305 -9.44 10.86 16.54
C PRO A 305 -10.85 10.76 17.14
N ALA A 306 -11.90 10.75 16.31
CA ALA A 306 -13.27 10.59 16.78
C ALA A 306 -13.53 9.16 17.25
N ASP A 307 -13.12 8.18 16.44
CA ASP A 307 -13.26 6.76 16.75
C ASP A 307 -12.45 6.36 18.01
N ILE A 308 -11.24 6.93 18.17
CA ILE A 308 -10.40 6.68 19.34
C ILE A 308 -11.10 7.18 20.62
N ARG A 309 -11.79 8.33 20.58
CA ARG A 309 -12.62 8.80 21.70
C ARG A 309 -13.74 7.81 22.02
N THR A 310 -14.43 7.26 21.02
CA THR A 310 -15.47 6.23 21.24
C THR A 310 -14.90 4.95 21.86
N VAL A 311 -13.68 4.54 21.51
CA VAL A 311 -13.00 3.44 22.24
C VAL A 311 -12.75 3.82 23.70
N LEU A 312 -12.23 5.02 23.96
CA LEU A 312 -11.89 5.47 25.31
C LEU A 312 -13.10 5.59 26.26
N GLU A 313 -14.32 5.79 25.74
CA GLU A 313 -15.57 5.76 26.53
C GLU A 313 -15.91 4.34 27.08
N SER A 314 -15.40 3.30 26.42
CA SER A 314 -15.60 1.88 26.77
C SER A 314 -14.33 1.17 27.27
N CYS A 315 -13.16 1.73 27.00
CA CYS A 315 -11.86 1.20 27.40
C CYS A 315 -11.51 1.61 28.83
N PRO A 316 -11.03 0.69 29.70
CA PRO A 316 -10.50 1.06 31.01
C PRO A 316 -9.32 2.05 30.91
N GLU A 317 -9.24 3.03 31.81
CA GLU A 317 -8.15 4.03 31.83
C GLU A 317 -6.75 3.39 31.96
N ASN A 318 -6.66 2.19 32.55
CA ASN A 318 -5.41 1.43 32.68
C ASN A 318 -5.07 0.53 31.48
N ARG A 319 -5.72 0.73 30.32
CA ARG A 319 -5.41 0.08 29.04
C ARG A 319 -4.90 1.11 28.04
N SER A 320 -3.75 0.83 27.45
CA SER A 320 -3.17 1.66 26.41
C SER A 320 -3.93 1.49 25.09
N VAL A 321 -4.24 2.62 24.44
CA VAL A 321 -4.84 2.68 23.11
C VAL A 321 -3.82 3.32 22.17
N VAL A 322 -3.31 2.54 21.21
CA VAL A 322 -2.29 2.98 20.25
C VAL A 322 -2.99 3.51 19.00
N SER A 323 -2.88 4.81 18.75
CA SER A 323 -3.24 5.44 17.48
C SER A 323 -2.20 5.03 16.42
N PRO A 324 -2.58 4.29 15.36
CA PRO A 324 -1.62 3.62 14.49
C PRO A 324 -1.23 4.42 13.25
N LEU A 325 -2.08 5.33 12.77
CA LEU A 325 -2.02 5.86 11.40
C LEU A 325 -2.30 7.37 11.27
N ASP A 326 -3.31 7.93 11.95
CA ASP A 326 -3.65 9.35 11.79
C ASP A 326 -2.74 10.23 12.67
N PRO A 327 -1.89 11.12 12.10
CA PRO A 327 -1.03 12.00 12.89
C PRO A 327 -1.80 13.07 13.68
N ARG A 328 -3.08 13.32 13.32
CA ARG A 328 -3.95 14.30 14.00
C ARG A 328 -4.50 13.77 15.33
N ALA A 329 -4.37 12.47 15.59
CA ALA A 329 -4.71 11.89 16.89
C ALA A 329 -3.69 12.22 17.98
N GLY A 330 -2.54 12.83 17.66
CA GLY A 330 -1.54 13.27 18.64
C GLY A 330 -2.11 14.13 19.78
N VAL A 331 -3.04 15.03 19.47
CA VAL A 331 -3.77 15.88 20.45
C VAL A 331 -4.46 15.06 21.55
N LEU A 332 -4.80 13.81 21.28
CA LEU A 332 -5.32 12.88 22.29
C LEU A 332 -4.21 12.38 23.22
N ALA A 333 -3.05 11.98 22.68
CA ALA A 333 -1.90 11.53 23.46
C ALA A 333 -1.33 12.65 24.37
N ASP A 334 -1.36 13.90 23.91
CA ASP A 334 -0.94 15.06 24.71
C ASP A 334 -1.84 15.34 25.92
N SER A 335 -3.09 14.86 25.89
CA SER A 335 -4.10 15.09 26.95
C SER A 335 -4.50 13.83 27.73
N LEU A 336 -4.22 12.64 27.22
CA LEU A 336 -4.67 11.36 27.77
C LEU A 336 -3.49 10.38 27.87
N SER A 337 -3.02 10.15 29.10
CA SER A 337 -1.85 9.31 29.39
C SER A 337 -1.95 7.84 28.93
N ASN A 338 -3.16 7.35 28.63
CA ASN A 338 -3.40 6.02 28.11
C ASN A 338 -3.52 5.97 26.57
N VAL A 339 -3.36 7.09 25.87
CA VAL A 339 -3.28 7.13 24.41
C VAL A 339 -1.82 7.24 23.97
N ILE A 340 -1.39 6.34 23.09
CA ILE A 340 -0.05 6.34 22.51
C ILE A 340 -0.18 6.70 21.03
N GLN A 341 0.43 7.80 20.62
CA GLN A 341 0.51 8.21 19.22
C GLN A 341 1.74 7.56 18.57
N ALA A 342 1.54 6.59 17.66
CA ALA A 342 2.65 5.89 17.02
C ALA A 342 3.34 6.69 15.88
N PRO A 343 2.63 7.22 14.86
CA PRO A 343 3.25 8.11 13.88
C PRO A 343 3.36 9.53 14.42
N SER A 344 4.46 10.24 14.11
CA SER A 344 4.73 11.61 14.57
C SER A 344 3.51 12.53 14.42
N SER A 345 3.14 13.25 15.48
CA SER A 345 1.95 14.11 15.45
C SER A 345 2.07 15.23 14.41
N THR A 346 0.94 15.68 13.89
CA THR A 346 0.88 16.80 12.93
C THR A 346 1.56 18.07 13.49
N GLU A 347 1.41 18.32 14.79
CA GLU A 347 2.05 19.43 15.49
C GLU A 347 3.58 19.30 15.54
N ALA A 348 4.10 18.11 15.86
CA ALA A 348 5.54 17.85 15.84
C ALA A 348 6.13 18.02 14.42
N GLN A 349 5.40 17.57 13.39
CA GLN A 349 5.82 17.75 11.99
C GLN A 349 5.88 19.23 11.59
N TYR A 350 4.89 20.05 11.95
CA TYR A 350 4.89 21.49 11.64
C TYR A 350 5.98 22.24 12.41
N ALA A 351 6.18 21.91 13.70
CA ALA A 351 7.26 22.47 14.50
C ALA A 351 8.65 22.15 13.93
N ASP A 352 8.86 20.92 13.44
CA ASP A 352 10.13 20.52 12.85
C ASP A 352 10.36 21.12 11.45
N MET A 353 9.32 21.20 10.62
CA MET A 353 9.38 21.93 9.33
C MET A 353 9.80 23.38 9.53
N VAL A 354 9.20 24.09 10.50
CA VAL A 354 9.56 25.48 10.82
C VAL A 354 11.01 25.57 11.31
N ARG A 355 11.44 24.67 12.21
CA ARG A 355 12.81 24.61 12.71
C ARG A 355 13.82 24.38 11.59
N TRP A 356 13.52 23.47 10.66
CA TRP A 356 14.32 23.21 9.47
C TRP A 356 14.45 24.46 8.59
N ILE A 357 13.33 25.13 8.26
CA ILE A 357 13.34 26.39 7.49
C ILE A 357 14.18 27.47 8.20
N GLN A 358 14.07 27.61 9.52
CA GLN A 358 14.86 28.57 10.30
C GLN A 358 16.37 28.25 10.27
N SER A 359 16.74 26.97 10.33
CA SER A 359 18.15 26.53 10.36
C SER A 359 18.86 26.59 9.00
N ASP A 360 18.12 26.36 7.92
CA ASP A 360 18.68 26.20 6.56
C ASP A 360 18.57 27.47 5.69
N ARG A 361 17.77 28.48 6.09
CA ARG A 361 17.50 29.65 5.23
C ARG A 361 18.74 30.51 4.95
N GLY A 362 18.93 30.82 3.67
CA GLY A 362 19.91 31.77 3.18
C GLY A 362 19.41 33.22 3.21
N ALA A 363 20.33 34.17 3.03
CA ALA A 363 19.98 35.57 2.82
C ALA A 363 19.32 35.75 1.43
N GLY A 364 18.10 36.27 1.41
CA GLY A 364 17.31 36.47 0.19
C GLY A 364 16.33 35.34 -0.15
N ASP A 365 16.36 34.22 0.60
CA ASP A 365 15.37 33.14 0.46
C ASP A 365 13.93 33.67 0.58
N ARG A 366 13.01 33.08 -0.19
CA ARG A 366 11.58 33.38 -0.17
C ARG A 366 10.81 32.19 0.36
N ILE A 367 9.94 32.43 1.34
CA ILE A 367 9.01 31.42 1.85
C ILE A 367 7.63 31.72 1.26
N LEU A 368 7.06 30.75 0.55
CA LEU A 368 5.73 30.84 -0.03
C LEU A 368 4.83 29.85 0.70
N HIS A 369 3.81 30.34 1.38
CA HIS A 369 2.75 29.55 1.98
C HIS A 369 1.59 29.45 0.98
N ILE A 370 1.24 28.23 0.55
CA ILE A 370 0.25 28.01 -0.51
C ILE A 370 -0.95 27.27 0.04
N THR A 371 -2.14 27.87 -0.07
CA THR A 371 -3.41 27.32 0.44
C THR A 371 -4.43 27.13 -0.67
N GLU A 372 -5.37 26.22 -0.44
CA GLU A 372 -6.44 25.90 -1.40
C GLU A 372 -7.75 26.67 -1.11
N ASN A 373 -8.36 27.22 -2.17
CA ASN A 373 -9.63 27.95 -2.10
C ASN A 373 -10.77 27.08 -1.54
N ASN A 374 -11.35 27.49 -0.40
CA ASN A 374 -12.39 26.78 0.35
C ASN A 374 -11.95 25.45 1.00
N ALA A 375 -10.65 25.16 1.06
CA ALA A 375 -10.17 24.02 1.84
C ALA A 375 -10.29 24.29 3.35
N ARG A 376 -10.17 23.21 4.13
CA ARG A 376 -10.08 23.32 5.59
C ARG A 376 -8.74 23.96 5.94
N ALA A 377 -8.76 25.06 6.69
CA ALA A 377 -7.54 25.69 7.18
C ALA A 377 -6.70 24.68 7.98
N THR A 378 -5.42 24.56 7.62
CA THR A 378 -4.43 23.78 8.38
C THR A 378 -3.76 24.70 9.40
N ALA A 379 -3.26 24.14 10.51
CA ALA A 379 -2.55 24.92 11.52
C ALA A 379 -1.16 25.42 11.05
N VAL A 380 -0.70 25.05 9.85
CA VAL A 380 0.61 25.43 9.31
C VAL A 380 0.83 26.95 9.35
N ALA A 381 -0.21 27.72 9.04
CA ALA A 381 -0.17 29.19 9.08
C ALA A 381 0.18 29.73 10.48
N ASP A 382 -0.38 29.14 11.54
CA ASP A 382 -0.14 29.55 12.93
C ASP A 382 1.31 29.27 13.33
N TYR A 383 1.87 28.12 12.92
CA TYR A 383 3.27 27.75 13.14
C TYR A 383 4.23 28.68 12.38
N LEU A 384 3.93 29.00 11.11
CA LEU A 384 4.70 29.97 10.33
C LEU A 384 4.64 31.37 10.96
N GLN A 385 3.47 31.84 11.39
CA GLN A 385 3.30 33.14 12.05
C GLN A 385 4.03 33.21 13.38
N ALA A 386 3.89 32.20 14.25
CA ALA A 386 4.56 32.12 15.54
C ALA A 386 6.09 32.06 15.42
N SER A 387 6.62 31.54 14.31
CA SER A 387 8.07 31.45 14.04
C SER A 387 8.75 32.79 13.75
N GLY A 388 8.00 33.85 13.43
CA GLY A 388 8.52 35.12 12.97
C GLY A 388 9.22 35.08 11.60
N LEU A 389 9.12 33.97 10.86
CA LEU A 389 9.63 33.88 9.49
C LEU A 389 8.83 34.81 8.56
N PRO A 390 9.48 35.59 7.68
CA PRO A 390 8.79 36.33 6.63
C PRO A 390 8.35 35.36 5.52
N TYR A 391 7.04 35.24 5.29
CA TYR A 391 6.46 34.46 4.22
C TYR A 391 5.39 35.26 3.45
N GLU A 392 5.24 34.94 2.17
CA GLU A 392 4.12 35.42 1.34
C GLU A 392 3.05 34.32 1.27
N THR A 393 1.77 34.68 1.21
CA THR A 393 0.67 33.69 1.06
C THR A 393 0.04 33.78 -0.33
N LEU A 394 -0.09 32.64 -1.00
CA LEU A 394 -0.86 32.47 -2.24
C LEU A 394 -2.02 31.51 -1.99
N ASN A 395 -3.24 32.00 -2.14
CA ASN A 395 -4.46 31.20 -2.01
C ASN A 395 -5.15 31.08 -3.37
N TYR A 396 -5.39 29.85 -3.85
CA TYR A 396 -5.97 29.62 -5.17
C TYR A 396 -6.68 28.24 -5.25
N GLY A 397 -7.50 28.01 -6.26
CA GLY A 397 -8.21 26.74 -6.51
C GLY A 397 -7.59 25.90 -7.63
N ILE A 398 -7.70 24.57 -7.53
CA ILE A 398 -7.24 23.64 -8.58
C ILE A 398 -7.84 24.07 -9.94
N LEU A 399 -7.00 24.18 -10.97
CA LEU A 399 -7.32 24.59 -12.36
C LEU A 399 -7.45 26.11 -12.64
N GLU A 400 -7.07 27.01 -11.73
CA GLU A 400 -6.98 28.46 -12.04
C GLU A 400 -5.88 28.81 -13.09
N GLY A 401 -5.04 27.85 -13.49
CA GLY A 401 -4.28 27.90 -14.75
C GLY A 401 -3.21 29.00 -14.83
N ARG A 402 -3.18 29.74 -15.95
CA ARG A 402 -2.09 30.71 -16.26
C ARG A 402 -1.93 31.82 -15.22
N ASP A 403 -2.99 32.17 -14.50
CA ASP A 403 -2.95 33.25 -13.50
C ASP A 403 -2.19 32.84 -12.23
N VAL A 404 -2.15 31.54 -11.92
CA VAL A 404 -1.37 30.96 -10.82
C VAL A 404 0.12 31.04 -11.13
N THR A 405 0.57 30.57 -12.30
CA THR A 405 1.98 30.61 -12.72
C THR A 405 2.53 32.04 -12.73
N ALA A 406 1.76 33.00 -13.24
CA ALA A 406 2.16 34.42 -13.25
C ALA A 406 2.20 35.03 -11.83
N SER A 407 1.44 34.51 -10.89
CA SER A 407 1.44 34.96 -9.49
C SER A 407 2.61 34.33 -8.71
N LEU A 408 2.85 33.03 -8.86
CA LEU A 408 4.04 32.34 -8.35
C LEU A 408 5.34 33.02 -8.82
N THR A 409 5.46 33.29 -10.12
CA THR A 409 6.64 33.94 -10.72
C THR A 409 6.93 35.32 -10.10
N ARG A 410 5.91 36.04 -9.61
CA ARG A 410 6.08 37.35 -8.94
C ARG A 410 6.46 37.25 -7.47
N LEU A 411 6.08 36.15 -6.80
CA LEU A 411 6.38 35.90 -5.37
C LEU A 411 7.73 35.21 -5.17
N MET A 412 8.18 34.44 -6.17
CA MET A 412 9.47 33.74 -6.19
C MET A 412 10.65 34.66 -6.51
N THR A 413 11.86 34.19 -6.25
CA THR A 413 13.13 34.82 -6.64
C THR A 413 13.98 33.90 -7.50
N ASP A 414 14.75 34.48 -8.42
CA ASP A 414 15.75 33.85 -9.27
C ASP A 414 17.17 33.84 -8.65
N ARG A 415 17.35 34.42 -7.44
CA ARG A 415 18.67 34.68 -6.84
C ARG A 415 18.98 33.89 -5.56
N ALA A 416 17.99 33.20 -5.01
CA ALA A 416 18.07 32.47 -3.74
C ALA A 416 17.05 31.32 -3.72
N VAL A 417 16.90 30.61 -2.59
CA VAL A 417 16.01 29.44 -2.52
C VAL A 417 14.56 29.89 -2.33
N ASN A 418 13.65 29.30 -3.13
CA ASN A 418 12.20 29.39 -2.91
C ASN A 418 11.75 28.19 -2.09
N ARG A 419 11.29 28.43 -0.86
CA ARG A 419 10.81 27.42 0.09
C ARG A 419 9.30 27.43 0.06
N VAL A 420 8.71 26.43 -0.58
CA VAL A 420 7.25 26.34 -0.75
C VAL A 420 6.67 25.42 0.31
N VAL A 421 5.75 25.96 1.11
CA VAL A 421 4.99 25.24 2.13
C VAL A 421 3.56 25.09 1.63
N ILE A 422 3.18 23.87 1.23
CA ILE A 422 1.85 23.57 0.69
C ILE A 422 0.95 23.13 1.85
N ALA A 423 -0.12 23.89 2.09
CA ALA A 423 -1.02 23.74 3.23
C ALA A 423 -2.38 23.19 2.79
N SER A 424 -2.40 21.99 2.21
CA SER A 424 -3.63 21.22 1.91
C SER A 424 -3.40 19.72 2.12
N ASP A 425 -4.47 19.03 2.55
CA ASP A 425 -4.53 17.56 2.64
C ASP A 425 -4.93 16.91 1.28
N SER A 426 -5.26 17.70 0.24
CA SER A 426 -5.63 17.20 -1.10
C SER A 426 -4.39 16.81 -1.92
N GLU A 427 -4.36 15.55 -2.37
CA GLU A 427 -3.30 15.07 -3.26
C GLU A 427 -3.38 15.76 -4.63
N ALA A 428 -4.59 16.06 -5.12
CA ALA A 428 -4.77 16.78 -6.38
C ALA A 428 -4.27 18.23 -6.28
N PHE A 429 -4.52 18.93 -5.16
CA PHE A 429 -4.00 20.29 -4.95
C PHE A 429 -2.47 20.30 -4.85
N VAL A 430 -1.88 19.42 -4.04
CA VAL A 430 -0.41 19.33 -3.91
C VAL A 430 0.25 19.08 -5.27
N ASN A 431 -0.28 18.17 -6.08
CA ASN A 431 0.23 17.91 -7.43
C ASN A 431 0.05 19.11 -8.39
N ASP A 432 -1.07 19.84 -8.31
CA ASP A 432 -1.27 21.06 -9.11
C ASP A 432 -0.26 22.16 -8.75
N VAL A 433 -0.02 22.37 -7.44
CA VAL A 433 1.00 23.32 -6.97
C VAL A 433 2.39 22.93 -7.49
N VAL A 434 2.81 21.68 -7.32
CA VAL A 434 4.10 21.19 -7.81
C VAL A 434 4.25 21.39 -9.32
N ARG A 435 3.20 21.09 -10.10
CA ARG A 435 3.16 21.33 -11.55
C ARG A 435 3.31 22.81 -11.93
N ASN A 436 2.80 23.73 -11.11
CA ASN A 436 2.88 25.16 -11.39
C ASN A 436 4.23 25.81 -10.99
N LEU A 437 5.11 25.07 -10.30
CA LEU A 437 6.43 25.55 -9.84
C LEU A 437 7.57 25.34 -10.86
N GLY A 438 7.43 24.44 -11.84
CA GLY A 438 8.46 24.18 -12.87
C GLY A 438 8.21 22.97 -13.75
#